data_AF-A0AAE4U3U2-F1
#
_entry.id   AF-A0AAE4U3U2-F1
#
_cell.length_a   1.000
_cell.length_b   1.000
_cell.length_c   1.000
_cell.angle_alpha   90.00
_cell.angle_beta   90.00
_cell.angle_gamma   90.00
#
_symmetry.space_group_name_H-M   'P 1'
#
loop_
_entity.id
_entity.type
_entity.pdbx_description
1 polymer ?
#
loop_
_entity_poly.entity_id
_entity_poly.type
_entity_poly.pdbx_seq_one_letter_code
_entity_poly.pdbx_strand_id
1 'polypeptide(L)'
;MSLTNQLEETRRGFRAARSERIFGGYNTSSDAYDMAFDEMFDAQGAVRGPYKGIYAELAPSDASELKARAEALSRAFLDQGITFSLSGQERPFPLDLVPRVISAAEWARLERGITQRVKALEMYLDDIYGDQEILNDGVIPRRLVTSCEHFHRQAMGIVPPNGVRIHVAGIDLIRDEKGNFRVLEDNLRSPSGVSYVMENRRTMARVFPNLFATHRVRSVDDYASHLLRALRNSAATNEADPTVVVLTPGVYNSAYFEHSLLARQMGVELVEGRDMFCRDNQVYMRTTEGERQVDVIYRRIDDAFLDPLQFRADSVLGVAGLVNAARAGNVVISSAIGNGVGDDKLVYTYVPTMIEYYLGEKPLLANVETLRCWLDDEREEVLDRIDELVLKPVEGSGGYGIVFGPEASEKELAAVAKKIRDDPRSWIAQPMMELSTVPTQVGSALAPRYVDLRPFAVNDGNDVWVLPGGLTRTALVEGSRVVNSSQGGGSKDTWVLASRASAGDHELEAAEVVRALPTSMPDPMLDDSPRLASQQPQPTERPVREQLEQQQQQRAVFDAGT
;
A
#
# COMPACT_ATOMS: atom_id res chain seq x y z
N MET A 1 45.20 -20.76 39.16
CA MET A 1 44.73 -19.73 38.20
C MET A 1 44.04 -18.64 39.02
N SER A 2 44.47 -17.38 38.88
CA SER A 2 44.04 -16.26 39.74
C SER A 2 42.55 -15.94 39.55
N LEU A 3 41.85 -15.53 40.62
CA LEU A 3 40.47 -15.00 40.60
C LEU A 3 40.26 -13.92 39.52
N THR A 4 41.33 -13.20 39.15
CA THR A 4 41.35 -12.21 38.07
C THR A 4 41.05 -12.81 36.69
N ASN A 5 41.56 -14.01 36.39
CA ASN A 5 41.28 -14.69 35.11
C ASN A 5 39.85 -15.23 35.04
N GLN A 6 39.29 -15.70 36.16
CA GLN A 6 37.88 -16.13 36.21
C GLN A 6 36.92 -14.95 36.03
N LEU A 7 37.24 -13.77 36.59
CA LEU A 7 36.46 -12.54 36.40
C LEU A 7 36.56 -12.00 34.97
N GLU A 8 37.72 -12.12 34.32
CA GLU A 8 37.90 -11.74 32.90
C GLU A 8 37.23 -12.73 31.93
N GLU A 9 37.30 -14.03 32.19
CA GLU A 9 36.56 -15.06 31.43
C GLU A 9 35.04 -14.92 31.62
N THR A 10 34.57 -14.62 32.84
CA THR A 10 33.15 -14.35 33.09
C THR A 10 32.70 -13.05 32.41
N ARG A 11 33.53 -11.99 32.39
CA ARG A 11 33.26 -10.74 31.65
C ARG A 11 33.32 -10.94 30.13
N ARG A 12 34.23 -11.78 29.61
CA ARG A 12 34.30 -12.16 28.19
C ARG A 12 33.10 -13.02 27.80
N GLY A 13 32.69 -13.98 28.62
CA GLY A 13 31.48 -14.77 28.45
C GLY A 13 30.20 -13.92 28.49
N PHE A 14 30.12 -12.94 29.40
CA PHE A 14 29.02 -11.98 29.43
C PHE A 14 29.00 -11.03 28.22
N ARG A 15 30.17 -10.60 27.72
CA ARG A 15 30.26 -9.78 26.50
C ARG A 15 29.96 -10.60 25.23
N ALA A 16 30.39 -11.85 25.15
CA ALA A 16 30.05 -12.77 24.07
C ALA A 16 28.55 -13.12 24.07
N ALA A 17 27.97 -13.43 25.22
CA ALA A 17 26.52 -13.66 25.37
C ALA A 17 25.66 -12.40 25.08
N ARG A 18 26.24 -11.20 25.22
CA ARG A 18 25.57 -9.92 24.84
C ARG A 18 25.69 -9.65 23.33
N SER A 19 26.67 -10.26 22.66
CA SER A 19 26.87 -10.25 21.20
C SER A 19 26.02 -11.30 20.47
N GLU A 20 25.51 -12.32 21.17
CA GLU A 20 24.67 -13.39 20.60
C GLU A 20 23.16 -13.14 20.68
N ARG A 21 22.73 -12.06 21.35
CA ARG A 21 21.32 -11.67 21.40
C ARG A 21 20.93 -10.94 20.12
N ILE A 22 19.68 -11.07 19.72
CA ILE A 22 19.18 -10.52 18.45
C ILE A 22 19.28 -8.98 18.35
N PHE A 23 19.31 -8.25 19.47
CA PHE A 23 19.56 -6.80 19.52
C PHE A 23 21.03 -6.43 19.82
N GLY A 24 21.92 -7.42 19.85
CA GLY A 24 23.34 -7.21 20.10
C GLY A 24 23.93 -6.29 19.04
N GLY A 25 24.45 -5.15 19.46
CA GLY A 25 25.06 -4.17 18.56
C GLY A 25 24.09 -3.16 17.92
N TYR A 26 22.77 -3.27 18.14
CA TYR A 26 21.75 -2.45 17.48
C TYR A 26 21.98 -0.93 17.61
N ASN A 27 22.28 -0.45 18.83
CA ASN A 27 22.54 0.97 19.10
C ASN A 27 23.99 1.39 18.86
N THR A 28 24.81 0.51 18.28
CA THR A 28 26.25 0.76 18.05
C THR A 28 26.66 0.44 16.61
N SER A 29 25.71 0.06 15.74
CA SER A 29 26.02 -0.68 14.51
C SER A 29 26.31 0.16 13.27
N SER A 30 26.06 1.48 13.23
CA SER A 30 26.39 2.27 12.04
C SER A 30 26.22 3.78 12.27
N ASP A 31 27.23 4.59 11.92
CA ASP A 31 27.12 6.07 11.83
C ASP A 31 25.99 6.49 10.86
N ALA A 32 25.55 5.58 9.97
CA ALA A 32 24.55 5.84 8.94
C ALA A 32 23.14 6.16 9.45
N TYR A 33 22.86 5.93 10.75
CA TYR A 33 21.54 6.14 11.35
C TYR A 33 21.56 7.05 12.58
N ASP A 34 22.69 7.67 12.92
CA ASP A 34 22.86 8.44 14.17
C ASP A 34 21.87 9.60 14.30
N MET A 35 21.48 10.17 13.16
CA MET A 35 20.53 11.28 13.09
C MET A 35 19.07 10.82 12.95
N ALA A 36 18.83 9.52 12.73
CA ALA A 36 17.50 9.00 12.46
C ALA A 36 16.67 8.85 13.75
N PHE A 37 15.37 9.09 13.64
CA PHE A 37 14.43 8.75 14.71
C PHE A 37 14.19 7.24 14.72
N ASP A 38 14.66 6.51 15.73
CA ASP A 38 14.32 5.10 15.90
C ASP A 38 12.96 4.91 16.58
N GLU A 39 12.12 4.08 15.97
CA GLU A 39 10.75 3.82 16.41
C GLU A 39 10.70 3.00 17.71
N MET A 40 11.69 2.14 17.97
CA MET A 40 11.74 1.27 19.15
C MET A 40 12.57 1.90 20.29
N PHE A 41 13.71 2.51 19.99
CA PHE A 41 14.64 3.05 20.98
C PHE A 41 14.69 4.58 20.95
N ASP A 42 14.86 5.21 22.12
CA ASP A 42 15.19 6.63 22.22
C ASP A 42 16.71 6.87 22.08
N ALA A 43 17.11 8.15 22.05
CA ALA A 43 18.52 8.54 21.91
C ALA A 43 19.42 8.09 23.07
N GLN A 44 18.84 7.64 24.19
CA GLN A 44 19.57 7.06 25.33
C GLN A 44 19.60 5.52 25.25
N GLY A 45 19.00 4.93 24.22
CA GLY A 45 18.89 3.48 24.02
C GLY A 45 17.80 2.82 24.85
N ALA A 46 16.89 3.58 25.48
CA ALA A 46 15.76 3.04 26.22
C ALA A 46 14.57 2.75 25.29
N VAL A 47 13.81 1.70 25.63
CA VAL A 47 12.68 1.25 24.80
C VAL A 47 11.49 2.19 24.97
N ARG A 48 11.00 2.73 23.85
CA ARG A 48 9.84 3.61 23.78
C ARG A 48 8.57 2.88 24.21
N GLY A 49 7.65 3.62 24.83
CA GLY A 49 6.41 3.08 25.42
C GLY A 49 5.64 2.08 24.55
N PRO A 50 5.30 2.43 23.28
CA PRO A 50 4.56 1.54 22.38
C PRO A 50 5.25 0.21 22.07
N TYR A 51 6.58 0.15 22.17
CA TYR A 51 7.39 -1.01 21.82
C TYR A 51 7.79 -1.91 23.00
N LYS A 52 7.48 -1.53 24.25
CA LYS A 52 7.91 -2.27 25.45
C LYS A 52 7.46 -3.74 25.44
N GLY A 53 6.24 -4.02 24.99
CA GLY A 53 5.72 -5.39 24.91
C GLY A 53 6.43 -6.22 23.84
N ILE A 54 6.61 -5.65 22.65
CA ILE A 54 7.36 -6.28 21.55
C ILE A 54 8.80 -6.56 21.96
N TYR A 55 9.48 -5.60 22.56
CA TYR A 55 10.84 -5.78 23.02
C TYR A 55 10.94 -6.89 24.08
N ALA A 56 10.00 -6.94 25.04
CA ALA A 56 9.99 -7.98 26.07
C ALA A 56 9.81 -9.39 25.50
N GLU A 57 9.03 -9.54 24.42
CA GLU A 57 8.81 -10.81 23.72
C GLU A 57 10.01 -11.22 22.86
N LEU A 58 10.66 -10.27 22.18
CA LEU A 58 11.74 -10.56 21.23
C LEU A 58 13.13 -10.61 21.89
N ALA A 59 13.42 -9.76 22.86
CA ALA A 59 14.75 -9.65 23.47
C ALA A 59 15.31 -10.95 24.11
N PRO A 60 14.49 -11.88 24.63
CA PRO A 60 14.95 -13.18 25.12
C PRO A 60 15.42 -14.14 24.01
N SER A 61 14.95 -13.96 22.77
CA SER A 61 15.26 -14.87 21.66
C SER A 61 16.71 -14.80 21.21
N ASP A 62 17.21 -15.94 20.75
CA ASP A 62 18.52 -16.05 20.09
C ASP A 62 18.40 -16.01 18.56
N ALA A 63 19.56 -16.00 17.90
CA ALA A 63 19.68 -16.02 16.44
C ALA A 63 18.93 -17.18 15.76
N SER A 64 18.90 -18.36 16.40
CA SER A 64 18.29 -19.56 15.84
C SER A 64 16.77 -19.50 15.90
N GLU A 65 16.22 -18.99 17.01
CA GLU A 65 14.80 -18.78 17.19
C GLU A 65 14.28 -17.70 16.24
N LEU A 66 15.01 -16.59 16.09
CA LEU A 66 14.68 -15.53 15.14
C LEU A 66 14.62 -16.07 13.71
N LYS A 67 15.62 -16.86 13.31
CA LYS A 67 15.65 -17.49 11.99
C LYS A 67 14.48 -18.46 11.79
N ALA A 68 14.19 -19.29 12.77
CA ALA A 68 13.06 -20.23 12.69
C ALA A 68 11.72 -19.51 12.53
N ARG A 69 11.51 -18.41 13.27
CA ARG A 69 10.32 -17.55 13.14
C ARG A 69 10.25 -16.89 11.76
N ALA A 70 11.37 -16.39 11.23
CA ALA A 70 11.47 -15.80 9.90
C ALA A 70 11.11 -16.80 8.79
N GLU A 71 11.62 -18.03 8.89
CA GLU A 71 11.33 -19.09 7.94
C GLU A 71 9.86 -19.53 8.02
N ALA A 72 9.28 -19.59 9.23
CA ALA A 72 7.86 -19.89 9.40
C ALA A 72 6.98 -18.81 8.78
N LEU A 73 7.33 -17.53 8.99
CA LEU A 73 6.67 -16.38 8.37
C LEU A 73 6.74 -16.45 6.84
N SER A 74 7.94 -16.69 6.30
CA SER A 74 8.17 -16.78 4.86
C SER A 74 7.37 -17.91 4.21
N ARG A 75 7.30 -19.09 4.86
CA ARG A 75 6.48 -20.21 4.41
C ARG A 75 4.99 -19.88 4.44
N ALA A 76 4.51 -19.30 5.55
CA ALA A 76 3.10 -18.92 5.67
C ALA A 76 2.66 -17.90 4.62
N PHE A 77 3.57 -17.01 4.20
CA PHE A 77 3.33 -16.03 3.14
C PHE A 77 3.26 -16.67 1.75
N LEU A 78 4.17 -17.62 1.48
CA LEU A 78 4.19 -18.41 0.25
C LEU A 78 2.96 -19.32 0.11
N ASP A 79 2.56 -20.00 1.18
CA ASP A 79 1.40 -20.90 1.18
C ASP A 79 0.08 -20.16 0.91
N GLN A 80 0.05 -18.86 1.19
CA GLN A 80 -1.11 -17.99 0.90
C GLN A 80 -1.09 -17.42 -0.53
N GLY A 81 -0.05 -17.72 -1.32
CA GLY A 81 0.09 -17.24 -2.70
C GLY A 81 0.37 -15.74 -2.78
N ILE A 82 0.90 -15.13 -1.72
CA ILE A 82 1.20 -13.70 -1.70
C ILE A 82 2.52 -13.47 -2.43
N THR A 83 2.43 -13.21 -3.73
CA THR A 83 3.57 -12.94 -4.59
C THR A 83 3.52 -11.52 -5.15
N PHE A 84 4.68 -11.02 -5.58
CA PHE A 84 4.82 -9.80 -6.37
C PHE A 84 5.64 -10.12 -7.61
N SER A 85 5.29 -9.53 -8.75
CA SER A 85 6.06 -9.69 -9.99
C SER A 85 7.22 -8.70 -10.02
N LEU A 86 8.45 -9.20 -9.84
CA LEU A 86 9.68 -8.43 -10.06
C LEU A 86 10.31 -8.89 -11.38
N SER A 87 10.32 -8.01 -12.39
CA SER A 87 10.90 -8.31 -13.72
C SER A 87 10.29 -9.55 -14.40
N GLY A 88 8.97 -9.78 -14.21
CA GLY A 88 8.26 -10.93 -14.77
C GLY A 88 8.43 -12.24 -14.00
N GLN A 89 9.16 -12.24 -12.88
CA GLN A 89 9.24 -13.37 -11.95
C GLN A 89 8.43 -13.08 -10.70
N GLU A 90 7.51 -13.98 -10.35
CA GLU A 90 6.81 -13.94 -9.07
C GLU A 90 7.79 -14.25 -7.93
N ARG A 91 7.91 -13.33 -6.97
CA ARG A 91 8.66 -13.50 -5.74
C ARG A 91 7.79 -13.13 -4.55
N PRO A 92 7.90 -13.82 -3.41
CA PRO A 92 7.23 -13.40 -2.19
C PRO A 92 7.74 -12.01 -1.80
N PHE A 93 6.81 -11.11 -1.50
CA PHE A 93 7.16 -9.80 -0.97
C PHE A 93 7.68 -9.98 0.46
N PRO A 94 8.94 -9.61 0.79
CA PRO A 94 9.51 -9.94 2.08
C PRO A 94 8.73 -9.26 3.21
N LEU A 95 8.18 -10.04 4.15
CA LEU A 95 7.58 -9.54 5.37
C LEU A 95 8.57 -9.68 6.52
N ASP A 96 8.84 -8.58 7.21
CA ASP A 96 9.70 -8.57 8.38
C ASP A 96 8.91 -8.91 9.67
N LEU A 97 9.58 -9.58 10.61
CA LEU A 97 9.00 -10.06 11.86
C LEU A 97 8.67 -8.95 12.86
N VAL A 98 9.29 -7.78 12.77
CA VAL A 98 9.11 -6.69 13.72
C VAL A 98 8.10 -5.70 13.15
N PRO A 99 6.89 -5.56 13.74
CA PRO A 99 5.89 -4.65 13.23
C PRO A 99 6.28 -3.19 13.50
N ARG A 100 5.74 -2.29 12.69
CA ARG A 100 5.77 -0.85 12.97
C ARG A 100 4.60 -0.50 13.90
N VAL A 101 4.86 0.10 15.06
CA VAL A 101 3.79 0.44 16.02
C VAL A 101 3.54 1.93 16.06
N ILE A 102 2.27 2.32 15.93
CA ILE A 102 1.80 3.70 16.04
C ILE A 102 0.79 3.76 17.20
N SER A 103 1.00 4.71 18.13
CA SER A 103 0.08 4.87 19.25
C SER A 103 -1.28 5.43 18.82
N ALA A 104 -2.31 5.19 19.63
CA ALA A 104 -3.66 5.72 19.40
C ALA A 104 -3.67 7.25 19.20
N ALA A 105 -2.86 7.99 19.96
CA ALA A 105 -2.81 9.44 19.91
C ALA A 105 -2.13 9.97 18.64
N GLU A 106 -1.03 9.31 18.22
CA GLU A 106 -0.37 9.63 16.96
C GLU A 106 -1.30 9.33 15.78
N TRP A 107 -1.95 8.17 15.80
CA TRP A 107 -2.87 7.78 14.75
C TRP A 107 -4.08 8.71 14.65
N ALA A 108 -4.69 9.10 15.77
CA ALA A 108 -5.81 10.04 15.76
C ALA A 108 -5.43 11.40 15.13
N ARG A 109 -4.17 11.83 15.26
CA ARG A 109 -3.68 13.03 14.56
C ARG A 109 -3.50 12.78 13.06
N LEU A 110 -2.92 11.63 12.69
CA LEU A 110 -2.75 11.23 11.29
C LEU A 110 -4.09 11.12 10.57
N GLU A 111 -5.05 10.41 11.17
CA GLU A 111 -6.40 10.19 10.67
C GLU A 111 -7.09 11.52 10.33
N ARG A 112 -7.16 12.46 11.28
CA ARG A 112 -7.73 13.80 11.02
C ARG A 112 -7.03 14.54 9.89
N GLY A 113 -5.70 14.46 9.84
CA GLY A 113 -4.91 15.16 8.82
C GLY A 113 -5.04 14.56 7.43
N ILE A 114 -5.12 13.23 7.33
CA ILE A 114 -5.38 12.51 6.08
C ILE A 114 -6.79 12.84 5.60
N THR A 115 -7.80 12.78 6.48
CA THR A 115 -9.18 13.17 6.15
C THR A 115 -9.27 14.61 5.64
N GLN A 116 -8.62 15.57 6.33
CA GLN A 116 -8.57 16.97 5.89
C GLN A 116 -7.94 17.09 4.49
N ARG A 117 -6.79 16.44 4.27
CA ARG A 117 -6.06 16.48 3.01
C ARG A 117 -6.88 15.90 1.86
N VAL A 118 -7.49 14.74 2.05
CA VAL A 118 -8.33 14.09 1.04
C VAL A 118 -9.54 14.96 0.69
N LYS A 119 -10.19 15.61 1.67
CA LYS A 119 -11.29 16.54 1.41
C LYS A 119 -10.86 17.74 0.56
N ALA A 120 -9.70 18.34 0.84
CA ALA A 120 -9.18 19.44 0.04
C ALA A 120 -8.81 19.00 -1.39
N LEU A 121 -8.22 17.81 -1.56
CA LEU A 121 -7.89 17.24 -2.87
C LEU A 121 -9.14 16.88 -3.68
N GLU A 122 -10.20 16.40 -3.01
CA GLU A 122 -11.50 16.14 -3.62
C GLU A 122 -12.11 17.43 -4.18
N MET A 123 -12.18 18.49 -3.36
CA MET A 123 -12.66 19.81 -3.79
C MET A 123 -11.79 20.41 -4.91
N TYR A 124 -10.46 20.22 -4.84
CA TYR A 124 -9.55 20.63 -5.91
C TYR A 124 -9.88 19.93 -7.23
N LEU A 125 -10.02 18.60 -7.23
CA LEU A 125 -10.31 17.86 -8.46
C LEU A 125 -11.70 18.20 -9.01
N ASP A 126 -12.69 18.38 -8.15
CA ASP A 126 -14.02 18.83 -8.56
C ASP A 126 -13.95 20.20 -9.23
N ASP A 127 -13.27 21.18 -8.61
CA ASP A 127 -13.10 22.53 -9.16
C ASP A 127 -12.33 22.53 -10.49
N ILE A 128 -11.22 21.78 -10.60
CA ILE A 128 -10.43 21.70 -11.84
C ILE A 128 -11.23 21.14 -13.02
N TYR A 129 -12.14 20.21 -12.77
CA TYR A 129 -13.00 19.61 -13.78
C TYR A 129 -14.37 20.30 -13.94
N GLY A 130 -14.65 21.30 -13.09
CA GLY A 130 -15.83 22.16 -13.07
C GLY A 130 -15.50 23.62 -13.41
N ASP A 131 -15.78 24.53 -12.48
CA ASP A 131 -15.76 26.00 -12.69
C ASP A 131 -14.34 26.62 -12.66
N GLN A 132 -13.36 25.90 -12.09
CA GLN A 132 -11.95 26.28 -12.00
C GLN A 132 -11.69 27.57 -11.21
N GLU A 133 -12.43 27.79 -10.13
CA GLU A 133 -12.37 28.99 -9.29
C GLU A 133 -10.97 29.19 -8.67
N ILE A 134 -10.30 28.14 -8.19
CA ILE A 134 -8.93 28.26 -7.65
C ILE A 134 -7.93 28.79 -8.68
N LEU A 135 -8.20 28.57 -9.98
CA LEU A 135 -7.40 29.10 -11.08
C LEU A 135 -7.81 30.52 -11.44
N ASN A 136 -9.09 30.85 -11.36
CA ASN A 136 -9.64 32.18 -11.65
C ASN A 136 -9.22 33.20 -10.60
N ASP A 137 -9.22 32.78 -9.33
CA ASP A 137 -8.76 33.57 -8.19
C ASP A 137 -7.23 33.70 -8.11
N GLY A 138 -6.50 32.95 -8.97
CA GLY A 138 -5.04 33.00 -9.04
C GLY A 138 -4.32 32.38 -7.84
N VAL A 139 -5.02 31.60 -7.03
CA VAL A 139 -4.47 30.90 -5.84
C VAL A 139 -3.40 29.91 -6.25
N ILE A 140 -3.62 29.20 -7.36
CA ILE A 140 -2.57 28.42 -8.03
C ILE A 140 -2.47 28.81 -9.51
N PRO A 141 -1.29 28.69 -10.15
CA PRO A 141 -1.13 29.08 -11.54
C PRO A 141 -1.90 28.15 -12.49
N ARG A 142 -2.68 28.69 -13.42
CA ARG A 142 -3.35 27.90 -14.48
C ARG A 142 -2.40 26.98 -15.25
N ARG A 143 -1.17 27.45 -15.50
CA ARG A 143 -0.12 26.66 -16.17
C ARG A 143 0.24 25.36 -15.42
N LEU A 144 0.02 25.29 -14.11
CA LEU A 144 0.26 24.10 -13.29
C LEU A 144 -0.53 22.89 -13.81
N VAL A 145 -1.81 23.15 -14.06
CA VAL A 145 -2.82 22.18 -14.48
C VAL A 145 -2.69 21.91 -15.97
N THR A 146 -2.62 22.96 -16.79
CA THR A 146 -2.62 22.79 -18.26
C THR A 146 -1.36 22.14 -18.82
N SER A 147 -0.26 22.14 -18.05
CA SER A 147 0.99 21.48 -18.43
C SER A 147 1.16 20.09 -17.80
N CYS A 148 0.22 19.62 -16.99
CA CYS A 148 0.26 18.29 -16.40
C CYS A 148 -0.18 17.25 -17.44
N GLU A 149 0.61 16.19 -17.66
CA GLU A 149 0.27 15.13 -18.63
C GLU A 149 -0.99 14.36 -18.22
N HIS A 150 -1.25 14.29 -16.91
CA HIS A 150 -2.41 13.63 -16.34
C HIS A 150 -3.65 14.52 -16.22
N PHE A 151 -3.61 15.75 -16.74
CA PHE A 151 -4.81 16.55 -16.92
C PHE A 151 -5.58 16.12 -18.17
N HIS A 152 -6.57 15.24 -17.97
CA HIS A 152 -7.39 14.71 -19.07
C HIS A 152 -8.65 15.55 -19.31
N ARG A 153 -8.64 16.38 -20.36
CA ARG A 153 -9.81 17.19 -20.77
C ARG A 153 -11.06 16.36 -21.05
N GLN A 154 -10.88 15.08 -21.39
CA GLN A 154 -11.95 14.10 -21.58
C GLN A 154 -12.84 13.95 -20.33
N ALA A 155 -12.30 14.22 -19.14
CA ALA A 155 -13.01 14.14 -17.87
C ALA A 155 -13.81 15.42 -17.50
N MET A 156 -13.67 16.52 -18.26
CA MET A 156 -14.43 17.75 -18.01
C MET A 156 -15.93 17.47 -18.05
N GLY A 157 -16.66 17.98 -17.06
CA GLY A 157 -18.12 17.81 -16.94
C GLY A 157 -18.59 16.40 -16.58
N ILE A 158 -17.68 15.46 -16.28
CA ILE A 158 -18.05 14.16 -15.70
C ILE A 158 -18.16 14.36 -14.18
N VAL A 159 -19.39 14.31 -13.67
CA VAL A 159 -19.72 14.48 -12.26
C VAL A 159 -20.36 13.17 -11.74
N PRO A 160 -19.70 12.46 -10.82
CA PRO A 160 -20.27 11.28 -10.17
C PRO A 160 -21.55 11.65 -9.38
N PRO A 161 -22.56 10.77 -9.27
CA PRO A 161 -23.81 11.06 -8.57
C PRO A 161 -23.67 11.56 -7.13
N ASN A 162 -22.70 11.03 -6.37
CA ASN A 162 -22.38 11.47 -5.01
C ASN A 162 -21.23 12.49 -4.94
N GLY A 163 -20.76 13.00 -6.08
CA GLY A 163 -19.64 13.94 -6.18
C GLY A 163 -18.26 13.35 -5.92
N VAL A 164 -18.12 12.07 -5.58
CA VAL A 164 -16.82 11.48 -5.20
C VAL A 164 -15.98 11.11 -6.42
N ARG A 165 -14.86 11.80 -6.58
CA ARG A 165 -13.80 11.52 -7.54
C ARG A 165 -12.72 10.63 -6.94
N ILE A 166 -12.37 10.82 -5.67
CA ILE A 166 -11.30 10.09 -4.97
C ILE A 166 -11.91 9.06 -4.01
N HIS A 167 -12.34 7.91 -4.53
CA HIS A 167 -12.90 6.84 -3.68
C HIS A 167 -11.83 6.21 -2.79
N VAL A 168 -10.60 6.06 -3.29
CA VAL A 168 -9.46 5.55 -2.55
C VAL A 168 -8.28 6.49 -2.73
N ALA A 169 -7.69 6.94 -1.62
CA ALA A 169 -6.45 7.71 -1.59
C ALA A 169 -5.37 6.94 -0.82
N GLY A 170 -4.19 6.79 -1.42
CA GLY A 170 -2.99 6.35 -0.71
C GLY A 170 -2.11 7.55 -0.39
N ILE A 171 -1.87 7.82 0.89
CA ILE A 171 -1.06 8.99 1.31
C ILE A 171 0.28 8.48 1.82
N ASP A 172 1.37 8.77 1.13
CA ASP A 172 2.71 8.38 1.57
C ASP A 172 3.21 9.31 2.66
N LEU A 173 3.55 8.74 3.81
CA LEU A 173 4.00 9.42 5.00
C LEU A 173 5.40 8.95 5.39
N ILE A 174 6.24 9.90 5.80
CA ILE A 174 7.50 9.63 6.46
C ILE A 174 7.45 10.19 7.88
N ARG A 175 8.29 9.66 8.77
CA ARG A 175 8.56 10.27 10.07
C ARG A 175 9.99 10.81 10.02
N ASP A 176 10.15 12.10 10.27
CA ASP A 176 11.44 12.81 10.18
C ASP A 176 12.33 12.55 11.41
N GLU A 177 13.55 13.08 11.39
CA GLU A 177 14.53 12.98 12.48
C GLU A 177 14.02 13.53 13.83
N LYS A 178 13.02 14.41 13.78
CA LYS A 178 12.39 15.02 14.95
C LYS A 178 11.17 14.23 15.42
N GLY A 179 10.83 13.12 14.76
CA GLY A 179 9.67 12.28 15.07
C GLY A 179 8.35 12.83 14.55
N ASN A 180 8.37 13.83 13.66
CA ASN A 180 7.15 14.40 13.07
C ASN A 180 6.78 13.66 11.79
N PHE A 181 5.48 13.41 11.60
CA PHE A 181 4.99 12.89 10.34
C PHE A 181 4.90 13.98 9.27
N ARG A 182 5.32 13.65 8.06
CA ARG A 182 5.21 14.50 6.87
C ARG A 182 4.66 13.70 5.70
N VAL A 183 3.82 14.34 4.90
CA VAL A 183 3.40 13.77 3.62
C VAL A 183 4.57 13.86 2.65
N LEU A 184 4.81 12.79 1.91
CA LEU A 184 5.83 12.70 0.88
C LEU A 184 5.20 12.74 -0.52
N GLU A 185 4.07 12.05 -0.70
CA GLU A 185 3.39 11.88 -1.98
C GLU A 185 1.91 11.50 -1.75
N ASP A 186 1.05 11.89 -2.67
CA ASP A 186 -0.36 11.46 -2.72
C ASP A 186 -0.54 10.46 -3.87
N ASN A 187 -1.48 9.53 -3.76
CA ASN A 187 -1.79 8.56 -4.81
C ASN A 187 -3.31 8.50 -4.96
N LEU A 188 -3.85 9.15 -5.99
CA LEU A 188 -5.29 9.40 -6.17
C LEU A 188 -5.87 8.71 -7.41
N ARG A 189 -5.00 8.08 -8.22
CA ARG A 189 -5.35 7.25 -9.38
C ARG A 189 -5.80 5.86 -8.92
N SER A 190 -4.91 4.87 -9.04
CA SER A 190 -5.16 3.48 -8.65
C SER A 190 -4.18 3.04 -7.54
N PRO A 191 -4.28 3.60 -6.32
CA PRO A 191 -3.35 3.27 -5.24
C PRO A 191 -3.36 1.77 -4.95
N SER A 192 -2.17 1.18 -4.87
CA SER A 192 -1.97 -0.22 -4.55
C SER A 192 -1.22 -0.37 -3.22
N GLY A 193 -1.34 -1.57 -2.64
CA GLY A 193 -0.62 -2.00 -1.46
C GLY A 193 -1.50 -2.49 -0.31
N VAL A 194 -2.82 -2.31 -0.40
CA VAL A 194 -3.74 -2.63 0.70
C VAL A 194 -3.89 -4.14 0.94
N SER A 195 -3.76 -4.96 -0.12
CA SER A 195 -3.75 -6.42 0.04
C SER A 195 -2.61 -6.86 0.95
N TYR A 196 -1.42 -6.27 0.79
CA TYR A 196 -0.28 -6.54 1.67
C TYR A 196 -0.56 -6.10 3.10
N VAL A 197 -1.30 -5.02 3.34
CA VAL A 197 -1.68 -4.61 4.71
C VAL A 197 -2.50 -5.70 5.40
N MET A 198 -3.54 -6.18 4.72
CA MET A 198 -4.44 -7.21 5.25
C MET A 198 -3.72 -8.55 5.44
N GLU A 199 -2.95 -8.98 4.44
CA GLU A 199 -2.25 -10.25 4.51
C GLU A 199 -1.04 -10.23 5.47
N ASN A 200 -0.37 -9.08 5.62
CA ASN A 200 0.65 -8.88 6.65
C ASN A 200 0.03 -9.05 8.04
N ARG A 201 -1.11 -8.40 8.30
CA ARG A 201 -1.84 -8.53 9.58
C ARG A 201 -2.21 -9.98 9.86
N ARG A 202 -2.87 -10.62 8.90
CA ARG A 202 -3.35 -12.00 9.04
C ARG A 202 -2.22 -12.98 9.29
N THR A 203 -1.10 -12.81 8.59
CA THR A 203 0.08 -13.67 8.76
C THR A 203 0.74 -13.42 10.12
N MET A 204 0.90 -12.15 10.52
CA MET A 204 1.47 -11.79 11.82
C MET A 204 0.62 -12.31 12.98
N ALA A 205 -0.71 -12.25 12.89
CA ALA A 205 -1.63 -12.77 13.92
C ALA A 205 -1.51 -14.29 14.10
N ARG A 206 -1.22 -15.02 13.01
CA ARG A 206 -0.99 -16.47 13.05
C ARG A 206 0.38 -16.85 13.61
N VAL A 207 1.43 -16.11 13.27
CA VAL A 207 2.81 -16.40 13.70
C VAL A 207 3.06 -15.93 15.14
N PHE A 208 2.43 -14.83 15.58
CA PHE A 208 2.64 -14.23 16.90
C PHE A 208 1.33 -14.01 17.70
N PRO A 209 0.53 -15.05 17.94
CA PRO A 209 -0.79 -14.88 18.59
C PRO A 209 -0.70 -14.25 19.98
N ASN A 210 0.34 -14.57 20.77
CA ASN A 210 0.55 -13.99 22.10
C ASN A 210 0.86 -12.48 22.05
N LEU A 211 1.54 -12.03 20.99
CA LEU A 211 1.89 -10.63 20.82
C LEU A 211 0.63 -9.80 20.50
N PHE A 212 -0.30 -10.34 19.70
CA PHE A 212 -1.61 -9.72 19.47
C PHE A 212 -2.52 -9.78 20.69
N ALA A 213 -2.45 -10.83 21.51
CA ALA A 213 -3.25 -10.90 22.74
C ALA A 213 -2.81 -9.84 23.78
N THR A 214 -1.54 -9.44 23.77
CA THR A 214 -0.99 -8.45 24.71
C THR A 214 -1.03 -7.02 24.19
N HIS A 215 -1.20 -6.82 22.88
CA HIS A 215 -1.29 -5.51 22.24
C HIS A 215 -2.71 -5.29 21.70
N ARG A 216 -3.34 -4.18 22.08
CA ARG A 216 -4.68 -3.82 21.59
C ARG A 216 -4.60 -3.29 20.16
N VAL A 217 -4.30 -4.13 19.18
CA VAL A 217 -4.17 -3.74 17.76
C VAL A 217 -5.55 -3.56 17.13
N ARG A 218 -5.75 -2.47 16.38
CA ARG A 218 -6.99 -2.20 15.63
C ARG A 218 -7.09 -3.06 14.36
N SER A 219 -8.30 -3.57 14.08
CA SER A 219 -8.61 -4.37 12.89
C SER A 219 -8.33 -3.63 11.57
N VAL A 220 -7.83 -4.35 10.58
CA VAL A 220 -7.71 -3.88 9.17
C VAL A 220 -8.56 -4.71 8.19
N ASP A 221 -9.29 -5.72 8.68
CA ASP A 221 -10.03 -6.67 7.83
C ASP A 221 -11.26 -6.05 7.17
N ASP A 222 -11.80 -4.96 7.73
CA ASP A 222 -13.04 -4.32 7.26
C ASP A 222 -12.85 -3.45 6.00
N TYR A 223 -11.62 -3.34 5.48
CA TYR A 223 -11.31 -2.49 4.32
C TYR A 223 -12.20 -2.78 3.10
N ALA A 224 -12.34 -4.06 2.73
CA ALA A 224 -13.13 -4.44 1.55
C ALA A 224 -14.61 -4.06 1.71
N SER A 225 -15.16 -4.18 2.93
CA SER A 225 -16.53 -3.78 3.23
C SER A 225 -16.72 -2.26 3.14
N HIS A 226 -15.77 -1.48 3.66
CA HIS A 226 -15.78 -0.02 3.54
C HIS A 226 -15.67 0.41 2.07
N LEU A 227 -14.78 -0.21 1.29
CA LEU A 227 -14.62 0.07 -0.13
C LEU A 227 -15.89 -0.26 -0.93
N LEU A 228 -16.46 -1.45 -0.75
CA LEU A 228 -17.71 -1.83 -1.43
C LEU A 228 -18.84 -0.86 -1.08
N ARG A 229 -18.96 -0.46 0.19
CA ARG A 229 -19.96 0.53 0.62
C ARG A 229 -19.75 1.87 -0.09
N ALA A 230 -18.52 2.35 -0.15
CA ALA A 230 -18.18 3.60 -0.84
C ALA A 230 -18.51 3.54 -2.35
N LEU A 231 -18.20 2.42 -3.01
CA LEU A 231 -18.52 2.19 -4.41
C LEU A 231 -20.03 2.11 -4.65
N ARG A 232 -20.77 1.41 -3.81
CA ARG A 232 -22.25 1.35 -3.92
C ARG A 232 -22.90 2.71 -3.70
N ASN A 233 -22.37 3.50 -2.75
CA ASN A 233 -22.87 4.84 -2.46
C ASN A 233 -22.63 5.84 -3.59
N SER A 234 -21.74 5.55 -4.55
CA SER A 234 -21.50 6.44 -5.69
C SER A 234 -22.43 6.17 -6.87
N ALA A 235 -23.13 5.04 -6.91
CA ALA A 235 -24.13 4.75 -7.93
C ALA A 235 -25.27 5.77 -7.95
N ALA A 236 -26.03 5.81 -9.06
CA ALA A 236 -27.17 6.70 -9.19
C ALA A 236 -28.23 6.42 -8.12
N THR A 237 -28.88 7.47 -7.60
CA THR A 237 -29.74 7.42 -6.40
C THR A 237 -30.99 6.55 -6.56
N ASN A 238 -31.37 6.22 -7.79
CA ASN A 238 -32.53 5.38 -8.12
C ASN A 238 -32.18 3.89 -8.24
N GLU A 239 -30.92 3.49 -8.08
CA GLU A 239 -30.51 2.09 -8.15
C GLU A 239 -30.53 1.43 -6.77
N ALA A 240 -31.35 0.39 -6.62
CA ALA A 240 -31.59 -0.25 -5.31
C ALA A 240 -30.50 -1.28 -4.95
N ASP A 241 -29.89 -1.91 -5.96
CA ASP A 241 -28.77 -2.86 -5.78
C ASP A 241 -27.75 -2.68 -6.92
N PRO A 242 -26.87 -1.67 -6.82
CA PRO A 242 -25.94 -1.35 -7.90
C PRO A 242 -24.94 -2.47 -8.12
N THR A 243 -24.78 -2.85 -9.38
CA THR A 243 -23.79 -3.84 -9.82
C THR A 243 -22.42 -3.19 -9.88
N VAL A 244 -21.57 -3.58 -8.93
CA VAL A 244 -20.16 -3.16 -8.84
C VAL A 244 -19.28 -4.23 -9.48
N VAL A 245 -18.27 -3.82 -10.25
CA VAL A 245 -17.24 -4.72 -10.82
C VAL A 245 -15.83 -4.18 -10.60
N VAL A 246 -14.83 -5.05 -10.55
CA VAL A 246 -13.41 -4.68 -10.56
C VAL A 246 -12.85 -4.88 -11.96
N LEU A 247 -12.50 -3.78 -12.64
CA LEU A 247 -11.88 -3.83 -13.97
C LEU A 247 -10.36 -3.99 -13.85
N THR A 248 -9.83 -5.11 -14.33
CA THR A 248 -8.41 -5.47 -14.28
C THR A 248 -7.77 -5.52 -15.67
N PRO A 249 -6.48 -5.14 -15.82
CA PRO A 249 -5.73 -5.34 -17.05
C PRO A 249 -5.32 -6.81 -17.31
N GLY A 250 -5.65 -7.72 -16.39
CA GLY A 250 -5.39 -9.16 -16.51
C GLY A 250 -4.12 -9.63 -15.78
N VAL A 251 -3.82 -10.92 -15.92
CA VAL A 251 -2.82 -11.67 -15.14
C VAL A 251 -1.37 -11.19 -15.30
N TYR A 252 -1.06 -10.48 -16.39
CA TYR A 252 0.29 -9.99 -16.65
C TYR A 252 0.63 -8.69 -15.90
N ASN A 253 -0.32 -8.13 -15.16
CA ASN A 253 -0.07 -6.98 -14.31
C ASN A 253 0.46 -7.39 -12.94
N SER A 254 1.47 -6.69 -12.44
CA SER A 254 2.12 -7.01 -11.16
C SER A 254 1.20 -6.92 -9.93
N ALA A 255 0.11 -6.16 -10.02
CA ALA A 255 -0.88 -6.00 -8.96
C ALA A 255 -2.12 -6.90 -9.13
N TYR A 256 -2.12 -7.84 -10.09
CA TYR A 256 -3.30 -8.71 -10.35
C TYR A 256 -3.77 -9.49 -9.12
N PHE A 257 -2.84 -9.96 -8.28
CA PHE A 257 -3.15 -10.58 -7.00
C PHE A 257 -4.04 -9.67 -6.13
N GLU A 258 -3.71 -8.38 -6.01
CA GLU A 258 -4.51 -7.44 -5.24
C GLU A 258 -5.91 -7.23 -5.85
N HIS A 259 -6.00 -7.18 -7.20
CA HIS A 259 -7.28 -6.99 -7.87
C HIS A 259 -8.22 -8.17 -7.59
N SER A 260 -7.71 -9.39 -7.72
CA SER A 260 -8.47 -10.62 -7.46
C SER A 260 -8.84 -10.78 -5.98
N LEU A 261 -7.94 -10.44 -5.06
CA LEU A 261 -8.21 -10.49 -3.63
C LEU A 261 -9.34 -9.53 -3.24
N LEU A 262 -9.26 -8.27 -3.69
CA LEU A 262 -10.28 -7.26 -3.38
C LEU A 262 -11.62 -7.61 -4.00
N ALA A 263 -11.66 -8.07 -5.26
CA ALA A 263 -12.91 -8.51 -5.90
C ALA A 263 -13.57 -9.65 -5.10
N ARG A 264 -12.77 -10.66 -4.70
CA ARG A 264 -13.23 -11.79 -3.90
C ARG A 264 -13.75 -11.37 -2.51
N GLN A 265 -13.04 -10.49 -1.81
CA GLN A 265 -13.44 -10.04 -0.47
C GLN A 265 -14.67 -9.12 -0.51
N MET A 266 -14.81 -8.29 -1.54
CA MET A 266 -16.02 -7.51 -1.78
C MET A 266 -17.19 -8.38 -2.27
N GLY A 267 -16.92 -9.58 -2.80
CA GLY A 267 -17.94 -10.43 -3.39
C GLY A 267 -18.49 -9.88 -4.70
N VAL A 268 -17.62 -9.26 -5.51
CA VAL A 268 -17.97 -8.67 -6.82
C VAL A 268 -17.18 -9.33 -7.94
N GLU A 269 -17.64 -9.15 -9.18
CA GLU A 269 -17.00 -9.73 -10.35
C GLU A 269 -15.67 -9.06 -10.68
N LEU A 270 -14.66 -9.89 -11.00
CA LEU A 270 -13.39 -9.44 -11.57
C LEU A 270 -13.47 -9.57 -13.09
N VAL A 271 -13.42 -8.45 -13.80
CA VAL A 271 -13.65 -8.39 -15.24
C VAL A 271 -12.48 -7.75 -15.98
N GLU A 272 -12.25 -8.18 -17.22
CA GLU A 272 -11.38 -7.50 -18.18
C GLU A 272 -12.21 -6.68 -19.17
N GLY A 273 -11.58 -5.75 -19.91
CA GLY A 273 -12.28 -4.91 -20.89
C GLY A 273 -13.11 -5.70 -21.91
N ARG A 274 -12.64 -6.88 -22.33
CA ARG A 274 -13.33 -7.79 -23.27
C ARG A 274 -14.62 -8.40 -22.74
N ASP A 275 -14.80 -8.44 -21.42
CA ASP A 275 -16.00 -8.99 -20.78
C ASP A 275 -17.15 -7.97 -20.76
N MET A 276 -16.84 -6.70 -21.06
CA MET A 276 -17.78 -5.59 -21.05
C MET A 276 -17.95 -4.94 -22.42
N PHE A 277 -19.07 -4.26 -22.63
CA PHE A 277 -19.32 -3.46 -23.83
C PHE A 277 -20.32 -2.34 -23.52
N CYS A 278 -20.31 -1.30 -24.35
CA CYS A 278 -21.27 -0.19 -24.24
C CYS A 278 -22.38 -0.30 -25.29
N ARG A 279 -23.62 -0.03 -24.89
CA ARG A 279 -24.79 0.12 -25.78
C ARG A 279 -25.68 1.23 -25.23
N ASP A 280 -26.11 2.16 -26.09
CA ASP A 280 -26.98 3.28 -25.71
C ASP A 280 -26.49 4.08 -24.48
N ASN A 281 -25.19 4.36 -24.43
CA ASN A 281 -24.49 5.01 -23.29
C ASN A 281 -24.60 4.26 -21.95
N GLN A 282 -24.91 2.97 -21.95
CA GLN A 282 -24.89 2.11 -20.78
C GLN A 282 -23.80 1.05 -20.92
N VAL A 283 -23.23 0.61 -19.80
CA VAL A 283 -22.20 -0.44 -19.77
C VAL A 283 -22.82 -1.75 -19.33
N TYR A 284 -22.50 -2.82 -20.05
CA TYR A 284 -22.97 -4.16 -19.78
C TYR A 284 -21.79 -5.12 -19.66
N MET A 285 -21.90 -6.07 -18.74
CA MET A 285 -21.04 -7.24 -18.61
C MET A 285 -21.72 -8.46 -19.25
N ARG A 286 -20.95 -9.27 -19.97
CA ARG A 286 -21.40 -10.54 -20.54
C ARG A 286 -21.41 -11.64 -19.47
N THR A 287 -22.55 -12.27 -19.24
CA THR A 287 -22.68 -13.43 -18.34
C THR A 287 -23.25 -14.64 -19.09
N THR A 288 -23.22 -15.81 -18.47
CA THR A 288 -23.84 -17.02 -19.03
C THR A 288 -25.37 -16.94 -19.09
N GLU A 289 -25.99 -16.12 -18.24
CA GLU A 289 -27.45 -15.94 -18.18
C GLU A 289 -27.94 -14.76 -19.04
N GLY A 290 -27.03 -13.95 -19.57
CA GLY A 290 -27.34 -12.80 -20.40
C GLY A 290 -26.45 -11.59 -20.10
N GLU A 291 -26.85 -10.44 -20.63
CA GLU A 291 -26.16 -9.17 -20.41
C GLU A 291 -26.63 -8.59 -19.07
N ARG A 292 -25.69 -8.23 -18.19
CA ARG A 292 -25.99 -7.57 -16.91
C ARG A 292 -25.45 -6.14 -16.96
N GLN A 293 -26.29 -5.15 -16.67
CA GLN A 293 -25.86 -3.76 -16.59
C GLN A 293 -24.87 -3.57 -15.42
N VAL A 294 -23.85 -2.74 -15.65
CA VAL A 294 -22.82 -2.38 -14.67
C VAL A 294 -23.00 -0.92 -14.29
N ASP A 295 -23.11 -0.65 -12.99
CA ASP A 295 -23.40 0.69 -12.47
C ASP A 295 -22.13 1.37 -11.94
N VAL A 296 -21.19 0.59 -11.40
CA VAL A 296 -19.94 1.10 -10.83
C VAL A 296 -18.77 0.20 -11.21
N ILE A 297 -17.72 0.82 -11.75
CA ILE A 297 -16.49 0.15 -12.13
C ILE A 297 -15.37 0.64 -11.21
N TYR A 298 -14.89 -0.23 -10.33
CA TYR A 298 -13.62 -0.02 -9.65
C TYR A 298 -12.49 -0.41 -10.59
N ARG A 299 -11.91 0.59 -11.26
CA ARG A 299 -10.88 0.40 -12.26
C ARG A 299 -9.50 0.23 -11.62
N ARG A 300 -8.74 -0.71 -12.15
CA ARG A 300 -7.31 -0.94 -11.84
C ARG A 300 -6.44 -0.79 -13.09
N ILE A 301 -6.87 0.09 -13.98
CA ILE A 301 -6.26 0.41 -15.27
C ILE A 301 -6.08 1.92 -15.37
N ASP A 302 -4.96 2.37 -15.93
CA ASP A 302 -4.67 3.79 -16.15
C ASP A 302 -5.61 4.44 -17.17
N ASP A 303 -5.84 5.76 -17.03
CA ASP A 303 -6.80 6.53 -17.83
C ASP A 303 -6.59 6.35 -19.34
N ALA A 304 -5.33 6.38 -19.77
CA ALA A 304 -4.95 6.26 -21.17
C ALA A 304 -5.43 4.95 -21.85
N PHE A 305 -5.71 3.91 -21.07
CA PHE A 305 -6.13 2.60 -21.57
C PHE A 305 -7.62 2.31 -21.38
N LEU A 306 -8.39 3.18 -20.70
CA LEU A 306 -9.78 2.92 -20.32
C LEU A 306 -10.77 2.90 -21.47
N ASP A 307 -10.61 3.76 -22.46
CA ASP A 307 -11.55 3.88 -23.59
C ASP A 307 -10.78 4.19 -24.89
N PRO A 308 -10.68 3.22 -25.82
CA PRO A 308 -9.95 3.42 -27.08
C PRO A 308 -10.59 4.48 -27.99
N LEU A 309 -11.84 4.90 -27.74
CA LEU A 309 -12.46 5.97 -28.51
C LEU A 309 -12.07 7.38 -28.03
N GLN A 310 -11.49 7.51 -26.84
CA GLN A 310 -11.17 8.80 -26.22
C GLN A 310 -9.68 8.98 -25.90
N PHE A 311 -8.97 7.87 -25.71
CA PHE A 311 -7.56 7.83 -25.34
C PHE A 311 -6.74 7.04 -26.37
N ARG A 312 -6.04 5.98 -25.95
CA ARG A 312 -5.22 5.16 -26.82
C ARG A 312 -6.09 4.24 -27.68
N ALA A 313 -6.14 4.54 -28.98
CA ALA A 313 -6.88 3.75 -29.96
C ALA A 313 -6.38 2.29 -30.10
N ASP A 314 -5.13 2.01 -29.71
CA ASP A 314 -4.53 0.67 -29.70
C ASP A 314 -4.78 -0.09 -28.38
N SER A 315 -5.48 0.51 -27.41
CA SER A 315 -5.78 -0.16 -26.14
C SER A 315 -6.75 -1.32 -26.33
N VAL A 316 -6.36 -2.48 -25.80
CA VAL A 316 -7.20 -3.68 -25.69
C VAL A 316 -7.69 -3.94 -24.26
N LEU A 317 -7.31 -3.07 -23.31
CA LEU A 317 -7.57 -3.26 -21.88
C LEU A 317 -8.89 -2.62 -21.43
N GLY A 318 -9.30 -1.56 -22.12
CA GLY A 318 -10.48 -0.76 -21.78
C GLY A 318 -11.77 -1.22 -22.47
N VAL A 319 -12.80 -0.37 -22.38
CA VAL A 319 -14.12 -0.60 -22.98
C VAL A 319 -14.45 0.59 -23.88
N ALA A 320 -14.71 0.33 -25.16
CA ALA A 320 -15.06 1.37 -26.12
C ALA A 320 -16.38 2.07 -25.73
N GLY A 321 -16.35 3.39 -25.60
CA GLY A 321 -17.51 4.22 -25.27
C GLY A 321 -17.76 4.42 -23.77
N LEU A 322 -16.90 3.86 -22.91
CA LEU A 322 -17.01 3.95 -21.45
C LEU A 322 -17.06 5.40 -20.95
N VAL A 323 -16.24 6.28 -21.51
CA VAL A 323 -16.21 7.70 -21.09
C VAL A 323 -17.53 8.40 -21.41
N ASN A 324 -18.15 8.06 -22.54
CA ASN A 324 -19.45 8.64 -22.92
C ASN A 324 -20.57 8.12 -22.00
N ALA A 325 -20.54 6.84 -21.62
CA ALA A 325 -21.46 6.28 -20.64
C ALA A 325 -21.33 6.96 -19.27
N ALA A 326 -20.10 7.20 -18.82
CA ALA A 326 -19.84 7.92 -17.58
C ALA A 326 -20.30 9.39 -17.65
N ARG A 327 -20.04 10.07 -18.77
CA ARG A 327 -20.50 11.44 -19.00
C ARG A 327 -22.03 11.56 -19.05
N ALA A 328 -22.71 10.51 -19.52
CA ALA A 328 -24.17 10.44 -19.50
C ALA A 328 -24.74 10.14 -18.09
N GLY A 329 -23.89 9.86 -17.10
CA GLY A 329 -24.30 9.54 -15.73
C GLY A 329 -24.79 8.10 -15.55
N ASN A 330 -24.55 7.21 -16.51
CA ASN A 330 -25.05 5.84 -16.49
C ASN A 330 -24.09 4.82 -15.86
N VAL A 331 -22.84 5.22 -15.61
CA VAL A 331 -21.84 4.38 -14.94
C VAL A 331 -20.86 5.26 -14.17
N VAL A 332 -20.43 4.82 -12.99
CA VAL A 332 -19.38 5.47 -12.22
C VAL A 332 -18.06 4.76 -12.44
N ILE A 333 -17.00 5.54 -12.66
CA ILE A 333 -15.63 5.04 -12.78
C ILE A 333 -14.86 5.46 -11.52
N SER A 334 -14.33 4.49 -10.79
CA SER A 334 -13.66 4.68 -9.51
C SER A 334 -12.22 4.13 -9.55
N SER A 335 -11.19 4.92 -9.25
CA SER A 335 -11.22 6.38 -9.08
C SER A 335 -11.58 7.09 -10.38
N ALA A 336 -12.07 8.33 -10.30
CA ALA A 336 -12.49 9.08 -11.48
C ALA A 336 -11.34 9.31 -12.47
N ILE A 337 -11.70 9.55 -13.74
CA ILE A 337 -10.75 9.88 -14.80
C ILE A 337 -10.15 11.26 -14.52
N GLY A 338 -8.84 11.40 -14.69
CA GLY A 338 -8.15 12.68 -14.55
C GLY A 338 -7.67 13.01 -13.14
N ASN A 339 -7.86 12.11 -12.17
CA ASN A 339 -7.34 12.31 -10.80
C ASN A 339 -5.82 12.51 -10.73
N GLY A 340 -5.08 12.10 -11.77
CA GLY A 340 -3.63 12.27 -11.81
C GLY A 340 -3.15 13.73 -11.80
N VAL A 341 -4.02 14.70 -12.10
CA VAL A 341 -3.69 16.12 -11.90
C VAL A 341 -3.69 16.53 -10.42
N GLY A 342 -4.28 15.72 -9.52
CA GLY A 342 -4.28 15.93 -8.08
C GLY A 342 -3.09 15.28 -7.37
N ASP A 343 -2.50 14.24 -7.95
CA ASP A 343 -1.30 13.58 -7.42
C ASP A 343 -0.01 13.86 -8.21
N ASP A 344 -0.05 14.84 -9.11
CA ASP A 344 1.14 15.38 -9.75
C ASP A 344 2.11 15.94 -8.68
N LYS A 345 3.39 15.55 -8.74
CA LYS A 345 4.37 15.90 -7.71
C LYS A 345 4.62 17.40 -7.58
N LEU A 346 4.33 18.18 -8.61
CA LEU A 346 4.37 19.63 -8.53
C LEU A 346 3.11 20.19 -7.89
N VAL A 347 1.94 19.65 -8.23
CA VAL A 347 0.65 20.00 -7.60
C VAL A 347 0.67 19.70 -6.10
N TYR A 348 1.31 18.60 -5.68
CA TYR A 348 1.56 18.25 -4.29
C TYR A 348 2.08 19.43 -3.43
N THR A 349 2.93 20.29 -4.01
CA THR A 349 3.51 21.46 -3.30
C THR A 349 2.49 22.53 -2.95
N TYR A 350 1.33 22.55 -3.61
CA TYR A 350 0.25 23.52 -3.42
C TYR A 350 -0.88 22.99 -2.52
N VAL A 351 -0.86 21.71 -2.13
CA VAL A 351 -1.92 21.12 -1.28
C VAL A 351 -2.13 21.87 0.05
N PRO A 352 -1.10 22.38 0.75
CA PRO A 352 -1.30 23.26 1.89
C PRO A 352 -2.16 24.49 1.58
N THR A 353 -1.93 25.13 0.43
CA THR A 353 -2.71 26.27 -0.06
C THR A 353 -4.13 25.86 -0.42
N MET A 354 -4.33 24.67 -0.98
CA MET A 354 -5.67 24.12 -1.28
C MET A 354 -6.47 23.89 0.01
N ILE A 355 -5.85 23.37 1.07
CA ILE A 355 -6.50 23.19 2.38
C ILE A 355 -6.95 24.54 2.93
N GLU A 356 -6.11 25.57 2.87
CA GLU A 356 -6.47 26.92 3.32
C GLU A 356 -7.59 27.52 2.47
N TYR A 357 -7.54 27.38 1.15
CA TYR A 357 -8.52 27.96 0.23
C TYR A 357 -9.90 27.29 0.34
N TYR A 358 -9.96 25.96 0.25
CA TYR A 358 -11.22 25.23 0.20
C TYR A 358 -11.85 25.00 1.58
N LEU A 359 -11.03 24.77 2.60
CA LEU A 359 -11.51 24.42 3.94
C LEU A 359 -11.44 25.60 4.92
N GLY A 360 -10.67 26.65 4.62
CA GLY A 360 -10.43 27.74 5.58
C GLY A 360 -9.63 27.28 6.81
N GLU A 361 -8.92 26.15 6.70
CA GLU A 361 -8.22 25.50 7.81
C GLU A 361 -6.70 25.56 7.61
N LYS A 362 -5.95 25.40 8.71
CA LYS A 362 -4.50 25.17 8.61
C LYS A 362 -4.21 23.68 8.35
N PRO A 363 -3.22 23.35 7.51
CA PRO A 363 -2.81 21.97 7.29
C PRO A 363 -2.38 21.27 8.60
N LEU A 364 -3.00 20.14 8.90
CA LEU A 364 -2.69 19.33 10.09
C LEU A 364 -1.45 18.45 9.92
N LEU A 365 -1.16 18.07 8.67
CA LEU A 365 0.04 17.35 8.25
C LEU A 365 0.87 18.24 7.35
N ALA A 366 2.14 18.36 7.67
CA ALA A 366 3.08 19.11 6.85
C ALA A 366 3.51 18.29 5.63
N ASN A 367 3.74 18.97 4.52
CA ASN A 367 4.50 18.41 3.41
C ASN A 367 5.99 18.32 3.79
N VAL A 368 6.72 17.43 3.12
CA VAL A 368 8.16 17.59 2.93
C VAL A 368 8.40 18.88 2.13
N GLU A 369 9.41 19.66 2.54
CA GLU A 369 9.83 20.86 1.84
C GLU A 369 10.29 20.51 0.43
N THR A 370 9.69 21.15 -0.58
CA THR A 370 9.92 20.83 -1.98
C THR A 370 10.13 22.12 -2.76
N LEU A 371 11.29 22.23 -3.39
CA LEU A 371 11.63 23.29 -4.34
C LEU A 371 11.12 22.90 -5.74
N ARG A 372 10.57 23.89 -6.43
CA ARG A 372 9.88 23.76 -7.71
C ARG A 372 10.76 24.34 -8.79
N CYS A 373 11.41 23.48 -9.56
CA CYS A 373 12.38 23.90 -10.58
C CYS A 373 11.76 24.79 -11.68
N TRP A 374 10.43 24.85 -11.80
CA TRP A 374 9.71 25.70 -12.75
C TRP A 374 9.49 27.17 -12.31
N LEU A 375 9.90 27.52 -11.08
CA LEU A 375 10.00 28.89 -10.61
C LEU A 375 11.46 29.29 -10.69
N ASP A 376 11.76 30.44 -11.29
CA ASP A 376 13.13 30.80 -11.62
C ASP A 376 14.02 30.91 -10.37
N ASP A 377 13.53 31.52 -9.29
CA ASP A 377 14.26 31.68 -8.02
C ASP A 377 14.54 30.33 -7.35
N GLU A 378 13.54 29.45 -7.26
CA GLU A 378 13.71 28.12 -6.66
C GLU A 378 14.60 27.22 -7.54
N ARG A 379 14.55 27.39 -8.87
CA ARG A 379 15.44 26.67 -9.78
C ARG A 379 16.90 27.07 -9.58
N GLU A 380 17.16 28.36 -9.41
CA GLU A 380 18.51 28.87 -9.12
C GLU A 380 19.03 28.26 -7.82
N GLU A 381 18.23 28.29 -6.76
CA GLU A 381 18.57 27.63 -5.49
C GLU A 381 18.86 26.13 -5.65
N VAL A 382 18.03 25.41 -6.41
CA VAL A 382 18.25 23.98 -6.69
C VAL A 382 19.55 23.73 -7.43
N LEU A 383 19.89 24.56 -8.41
CA LEU A 383 21.11 24.40 -9.19
C LEU A 383 22.36 24.76 -8.39
N ASP A 384 22.26 25.72 -7.47
CA ASP A 384 23.35 26.14 -6.58
C ASP A 384 23.66 25.11 -5.49
N ARG A 385 22.65 24.35 -5.05
CA ARG A 385 22.74 23.36 -3.96
C ARG A 385 22.48 21.94 -4.46
N ILE A 386 22.78 21.67 -5.73
CA ILE A 386 22.35 20.45 -6.42
C ILE A 386 22.96 19.17 -5.81
N ASP A 387 24.11 19.29 -5.16
CA ASP A 387 24.84 18.26 -4.42
C ASP A 387 24.32 18.04 -2.99
N GLU A 388 23.41 18.86 -2.49
CA GLU A 388 22.79 18.72 -1.16
C GLU A 388 21.37 18.10 -1.23
N LEU A 389 20.76 18.10 -2.42
CA LEU A 389 19.34 17.84 -2.62
C LEU A 389 19.06 16.47 -3.26
N VAL A 390 17.85 15.96 -3.04
CA VAL A 390 17.30 14.82 -3.76
C VAL A 390 16.45 15.35 -4.91
N LEU A 391 16.88 15.09 -6.15
CA LEU A 391 16.22 15.56 -7.35
C LEU A 391 15.29 14.47 -7.89
N LYS A 392 14.03 14.82 -8.12
CA LYS A 392 13.01 13.86 -8.55
C LYS A 392 12.33 14.35 -9.82
N PRO A 393 12.20 13.50 -10.84
CA PRO A 393 11.33 13.82 -11.96
C PRO A 393 9.89 13.88 -11.48
N VAL A 394 9.11 14.83 -11.99
CA VAL A 394 7.67 14.94 -11.71
C VAL A 394 6.97 13.72 -12.29
N GLU A 395 7.17 13.48 -13.59
CA GLU A 395 6.69 12.31 -14.29
C GLU A 395 7.61 11.12 -14.01
N GLY A 396 7.16 10.22 -13.12
CA GLY A 396 7.91 9.00 -12.80
C GLY A 396 7.34 8.25 -11.61
N SER A 397 7.04 6.96 -11.79
CA SER A 397 6.61 6.07 -10.71
C SER A 397 7.77 5.26 -10.17
N GLY A 398 7.76 4.98 -8.87
CA GLY A 398 8.61 3.94 -8.28
C GLY A 398 10.10 4.24 -8.24
N GLY A 399 10.50 5.48 -7.98
CA GLY A 399 11.90 5.84 -7.71
C GLY A 399 12.81 5.91 -8.95
N TYR A 400 12.28 5.67 -10.15
CA TYR A 400 13.07 5.78 -11.37
C TYR A 400 13.43 7.23 -11.68
N GLY A 401 14.70 7.48 -12.02
CA GLY A 401 15.21 8.81 -12.37
C GLY A 401 15.50 9.73 -11.18
N ILE A 402 15.37 9.27 -9.94
CA ILE A 402 15.77 10.02 -8.75
C ILE A 402 17.30 10.11 -8.69
N VAL A 403 17.82 11.30 -8.42
CA VAL A 403 19.25 11.55 -8.19
C VAL A 403 19.44 12.03 -6.75
N PHE A 404 20.26 11.32 -5.99
CA PHE A 404 20.66 11.71 -4.64
C PHE A 404 21.91 12.58 -4.75
N GLY A 405 21.76 13.90 -4.67
CA GLY A 405 22.84 14.86 -4.84
C GLY A 405 24.12 14.51 -4.06
N PRO A 406 24.01 14.24 -2.74
CA PRO A 406 25.18 13.93 -1.90
C PRO A 406 25.93 12.64 -2.28
N GLU A 407 25.26 11.74 -3.02
CA GLU A 407 25.81 10.44 -3.45
C GLU A 407 26.19 10.43 -4.94
N ALA A 408 25.84 11.48 -5.68
CA ALA A 408 26.01 11.56 -7.13
C ALA A 408 27.40 12.08 -7.53
N SER A 409 27.94 11.55 -8.63
CA SER A 409 29.18 12.06 -9.22
C SER A 409 28.97 13.43 -9.88
N GLU A 410 30.03 14.22 -10.01
CA GLU A 410 29.98 15.52 -10.73
C GLU A 410 29.39 15.39 -12.15
N LYS A 411 29.65 14.27 -12.82
CA LYS A 411 29.10 14.00 -14.16
C LYS A 411 27.59 13.80 -14.12
N GLU A 412 27.07 13.10 -13.12
CA GLU A 412 25.63 12.90 -12.93
C GLU A 412 24.95 14.21 -12.55
N LEU A 413 25.54 14.98 -11.64
CA LEU A 413 25.08 16.32 -11.27
C LEU A 413 25.02 17.27 -12.48
N ALA A 414 26.06 17.30 -13.31
CA ALA A 414 26.06 18.11 -14.53
C ALA A 414 24.98 17.67 -15.53
N ALA A 415 24.74 16.36 -15.65
CA ALA A 415 23.72 15.82 -16.53
C ALA A 415 22.30 16.16 -16.06
N VAL A 416 22.00 16.02 -14.77
CA VAL A 416 20.68 16.37 -14.23
C VAL A 416 20.48 17.89 -14.19
N ALA A 417 21.51 18.68 -13.87
CA ALA A 417 21.45 20.14 -13.98
C ALA A 417 21.08 20.60 -15.40
N LYS A 418 21.64 19.96 -16.43
CA LYS A 418 21.25 20.24 -17.82
C LYS A 418 19.78 19.91 -18.06
N LYS A 419 19.31 18.73 -17.65
CA LYS A 419 17.90 18.32 -17.80
C LYS A 419 16.94 19.29 -17.10
N ILE A 420 17.29 19.76 -15.90
CA ILE A 420 16.51 20.75 -15.14
C ILE A 420 16.42 22.09 -15.87
N ARG A 421 17.52 22.55 -16.51
CA ARG A 421 17.49 23.78 -17.31
C ARG A 421 16.68 23.63 -18.59
N ASP A 422 16.76 22.45 -19.23
CA ASP A 422 16.09 22.17 -20.50
C ASP A 422 14.57 22.00 -20.32
N ASP A 423 14.13 21.37 -19.23
CA ASP A 423 12.71 21.17 -18.90
C ASP A 423 12.44 21.28 -17.39
N PRO A 424 12.37 22.51 -16.85
CA PRO A 424 12.23 22.73 -15.42
C PRO A 424 10.89 22.27 -14.83
N ARG A 425 9.81 22.16 -15.62
CA ARG A 425 8.50 21.68 -15.16
C ARG A 425 8.53 20.21 -14.74
N SER A 426 9.44 19.45 -15.33
CA SER A 426 9.55 18.02 -15.10
C SER A 426 10.40 17.65 -13.89
N TRP A 427 10.83 18.62 -13.07
CA TRP A 427 11.68 18.37 -11.90
C TRP A 427 11.21 19.11 -10.65
N ILE A 428 11.38 18.42 -9.53
CA ILE A 428 11.32 18.99 -8.18
C ILE A 428 12.58 18.56 -7.41
N ALA A 429 12.91 19.31 -6.37
CA ALA A 429 14.00 18.96 -5.46
C ALA A 429 13.53 19.02 -4.01
N GLN A 430 14.07 18.13 -3.19
CA GLN A 430 13.77 18.08 -1.75
C GLN A 430 15.06 17.96 -0.97
N PRO A 431 15.13 18.50 0.26
CA PRO A 431 16.23 18.18 1.17
C PRO A 431 16.37 16.67 1.37
N MET A 432 17.60 16.21 1.57
CA MET A 432 17.84 14.83 1.98
C MET A 432 17.32 14.63 3.41
N MET A 433 16.15 14.01 3.52
CA MET A 433 15.50 13.75 4.80
C MET A 433 16.04 12.46 5.43
N GLU A 434 16.26 12.50 6.75
CA GLU A 434 16.46 11.28 7.53
C GLU A 434 15.10 10.67 7.86
N LEU A 435 14.87 9.47 7.35
CA LEU A 435 13.66 8.70 7.62
C LEU A 435 13.76 8.06 9.00
N SER A 436 12.63 7.79 9.64
CA SER A 436 12.63 6.98 10.86
C SER A 436 13.12 5.56 10.58
N THR A 437 13.76 4.93 11.57
CA THR A 437 14.18 3.53 11.50
C THR A 437 13.30 2.62 12.35
N VAL A 438 13.11 1.38 11.88
CA VAL A 438 12.49 0.30 12.66
C VAL A 438 13.47 -0.88 12.70
N PRO A 439 13.58 -1.61 13.83
CA PRO A 439 14.36 -2.84 13.88
C PRO A 439 13.90 -3.81 12.79
N THR A 440 14.82 -4.28 11.99
CA THR A 440 14.56 -5.16 10.84
C THR A 440 15.53 -6.32 10.88
N GLN A 441 15.06 -7.51 10.56
CA GLN A 441 15.90 -8.70 10.53
C GLN A 441 16.90 -8.62 9.38
N VAL A 442 18.18 -8.73 9.73
CA VAL A 442 19.30 -8.81 8.81
C VAL A 442 20.14 -10.02 9.20
N GLY A 443 20.00 -11.09 8.41
CA GLY A 443 20.59 -12.39 8.74
C GLY A 443 20.05 -12.93 10.07
N SER A 444 20.93 -13.01 11.07
CA SER A 444 20.64 -13.56 12.40
C SER A 444 20.45 -12.51 13.50
N ALA A 445 20.42 -11.22 13.14
CA ALA A 445 20.27 -10.11 14.09
C ALA A 445 19.21 -9.12 13.62
N LEU A 446 18.81 -8.23 14.51
CA LEU A 446 18.01 -7.05 14.21
C LEU A 446 18.94 -5.86 14.04
N ALA A 447 18.70 -5.05 13.01
CA ALA A 447 19.42 -3.81 12.74
C ALA A 447 18.44 -2.71 12.31
N PRO A 448 18.76 -1.43 12.56
CA PRO A 448 17.91 -0.32 12.11
C PRO A 448 17.83 -0.28 10.59
N ARG A 449 16.63 -0.07 10.06
CA ARG A 449 16.39 0.18 8.63
C ARG A 449 15.33 1.25 8.44
N TYR A 450 15.54 2.09 7.44
CA TYR A 450 14.61 3.17 7.09
C TYR A 450 13.26 2.63 6.64
N VAL A 451 12.19 3.30 7.07
CA VAL A 451 10.82 2.95 6.73
C VAL A 451 10.00 4.16 6.29
N ASP A 452 8.96 3.90 5.50
CA ASP A 452 7.86 4.83 5.24
C ASP A 452 6.52 4.18 5.60
N LEU A 453 5.42 4.90 5.42
CA LEU A 453 4.06 4.39 5.65
C LEU A 453 3.10 4.93 4.61
N ARG A 454 2.31 4.04 4.00
CA ARG A 454 1.15 4.41 3.19
C ARG A 454 -0.16 3.99 3.87
N PRO A 455 -0.82 4.87 4.65
CA PRO A 455 -2.23 4.72 4.97
C PRO A 455 -3.10 4.79 3.70
N PHE A 456 -4.26 4.15 3.79
CA PHE A 456 -5.31 4.19 2.78
C PHE A 456 -6.56 4.86 3.37
N ALA A 457 -7.12 5.81 2.65
CA ALA A 457 -8.38 6.46 2.98
C ALA A 457 -9.44 6.09 1.95
N VAL A 458 -10.66 5.81 2.41
CA VAL A 458 -11.83 5.48 1.60
C VAL A 458 -12.87 6.57 1.78
N ASN A 459 -13.25 7.23 0.69
CA ASN A 459 -14.27 8.27 0.66
C ASN A 459 -15.59 7.70 0.14
N ASP A 460 -16.64 7.72 0.97
CA ASP A 460 -17.98 7.27 0.57
C ASP A 460 -18.94 8.41 0.17
N GLY A 461 -18.44 9.65 0.18
CA GLY A 461 -19.19 10.87 -0.13
C GLY A 461 -19.76 11.57 1.10
N ASN A 462 -19.98 10.85 2.20
CA ASN A 462 -20.39 11.46 3.47
C ASN A 462 -19.19 11.62 4.41
N ASP A 463 -18.33 10.60 4.47
CA ASP A 463 -17.15 10.60 5.32
C ASP A 463 -15.93 9.97 4.63
N VAL A 464 -14.76 10.34 5.13
CA VAL A 464 -13.48 9.76 4.71
C VAL A 464 -12.95 8.89 5.84
N TRP A 465 -13.12 7.58 5.67
CA TRP A 465 -12.62 6.58 6.62
C TRP A 465 -11.15 6.27 6.33
N VAL A 466 -10.28 6.37 7.33
CA VAL A 466 -8.87 6.02 7.21
C VAL A 466 -8.64 4.64 7.83
N LEU A 467 -8.15 3.69 7.03
CA LEU A 467 -7.78 2.35 7.50
C LEU A 467 -6.79 2.48 8.66
N PRO A 468 -7.06 1.94 9.87
CA PRO A 468 -6.18 2.05 11.04
C PRO A 468 -4.95 1.14 10.93
N GLY A 469 -4.11 1.46 9.95
CA GLY A 469 -2.95 0.72 9.51
C GLY A 469 -2.44 1.32 8.21
N GLY A 470 -1.62 0.56 7.49
CA GLY A 470 -1.07 1.01 6.23
C GLY A 470 0.10 0.14 5.82
N LEU A 471 0.51 0.29 4.57
CA LEU A 471 1.66 -0.43 4.05
C LEU A 471 2.93 0.27 4.55
N THR A 472 3.60 -0.32 5.54
CA THR A 472 4.96 0.09 5.90
C THR A 472 5.93 -0.61 4.98
N ARG A 473 6.72 0.17 4.23
CA ARG A 473 7.82 -0.37 3.40
C ARG A 473 9.14 -0.13 4.13
N THR A 474 10.08 -1.03 3.95
CA THR A 474 11.40 -0.97 4.59
C THR A 474 12.52 -1.11 3.56
N ALA A 475 13.53 -0.27 3.65
CA ALA A 475 14.75 -0.41 2.85
C ALA A 475 15.61 -1.52 3.47
N LEU A 476 15.82 -2.63 2.76
CA LEU A 476 16.55 -3.78 3.33
C LEU A 476 18.07 -3.59 3.29
N VAL A 477 18.55 -2.84 2.30
CA VAL A 477 19.98 -2.49 2.14
C VAL A 477 20.38 -1.47 3.20
N GLU A 478 21.53 -1.68 3.84
CA GLU A 478 22.05 -0.76 4.85
C GLU A 478 22.32 0.63 4.27
N GLY A 479 21.92 1.68 4.98
CA GLY A 479 22.10 3.08 4.58
C GLY A 479 21.19 3.54 3.44
N SER A 480 20.55 2.61 2.71
CA SER A 480 19.65 2.94 1.61
C SER A 480 18.35 3.53 2.12
N ARG A 481 17.93 4.65 1.51
CA ARG A 481 16.61 5.28 1.73
C ARG A 481 15.58 4.83 0.69
N VAL A 482 15.98 3.90 -0.18
CA VAL A 482 15.11 3.35 -1.22
C VAL A 482 14.25 2.23 -0.62
N VAL A 483 13.02 2.58 -0.29
CA VAL A 483 12.02 1.68 0.31
C VAL A 483 11.11 1.00 -0.73
N ASN A 484 11.28 1.29 -2.02
CA ASN A 484 10.39 0.77 -3.06
C ASN A 484 10.55 -0.75 -3.27
N SER A 485 9.44 -1.45 -3.36
CA SER A 485 9.37 -2.90 -3.59
C SER A 485 9.99 -3.32 -4.93
N SER A 486 9.87 -2.51 -5.99
CA SER A 486 10.48 -2.80 -7.29
C SER A 486 12.02 -2.72 -7.28
N GLN A 487 12.62 -2.21 -6.20
CA GLN A 487 14.07 -2.11 -6.01
C GLN A 487 14.56 -2.93 -4.80
N GLY A 488 13.76 -3.91 -4.35
CA GLY A 488 14.16 -4.83 -3.29
C GLY A 488 13.80 -4.37 -1.86
N GLY A 489 12.86 -3.44 -1.71
CA GLY A 489 12.26 -3.11 -0.42
C GLY A 489 11.41 -4.27 0.14
N GLY A 490 11.37 -4.38 1.47
CA GLY A 490 10.46 -5.29 2.19
C GLY A 490 9.24 -4.57 2.74
N SER A 491 8.40 -5.28 3.49
CA SER A 491 7.28 -4.71 4.24
C SER A 491 7.25 -5.13 5.70
N LYS A 492 6.49 -4.36 6.47
CA LYS A 492 6.16 -4.64 7.87
C LYS A 492 4.65 -4.50 8.05
N ASP A 493 4.08 -5.27 8.97
CA ASP A 493 2.75 -4.98 9.49
C ASP A 493 2.80 -3.66 10.30
N THR A 494 1.77 -2.83 10.13
CA THR A 494 1.62 -1.55 10.84
C THR A 494 0.54 -1.68 11.88
N TRP A 495 0.92 -1.68 13.15
CA TRP A 495 0.00 -1.79 14.28
C TRP A 495 -0.42 -0.42 14.76
N VAL A 496 -1.69 -0.11 14.57
CA VAL A 496 -2.32 1.02 15.24
C VAL A 496 -2.94 0.52 16.54
N LEU A 497 -2.48 1.06 17.67
CA LEU A 497 -3.00 0.69 18.97
C LEU A 497 -4.35 1.36 19.23
N ALA A 498 -5.31 0.61 19.75
CA ALA A 498 -6.59 1.12 20.23
C ALA A 498 -6.42 1.91 21.54
N SER A 499 -7.32 2.86 21.77
CA SER A 499 -7.37 3.57 23.04
C SER A 499 -7.72 2.60 24.17
N ARG A 500 -7.28 2.88 25.41
CA ARG A 500 -7.66 2.05 26.57
C ARG A 500 -9.18 2.02 26.84
N ALA A 501 -9.93 2.97 26.27
CA ALA A 501 -11.37 3.16 26.46
C ALA A 501 -12.25 2.54 25.35
N SER A 502 -11.66 2.11 24.23
CA SER A 502 -12.41 1.48 23.12
C SER A 502 -12.36 -0.03 23.29
N ALA A 503 -13.50 -0.65 23.59
CA ALA A 503 -13.60 -2.09 23.85
C ALA A 503 -13.98 -2.93 22.62
N GLY A 504 -14.33 -2.33 21.46
CA GLY A 504 -14.84 -3.06 20.29
C GLY A 504 -13.99 -2.98 19.02
N ASP A 505 -12.77 -2.44 19.10
CA ASP A 505 -11.90 -2.25 17.93
C ASP A 505 -10.78 -3.31 17.85
N HIS A 506 -10.91 -4.46 18.53
CA HIS A 506 -9.81 -5.42 18.72
C HIS A 506 -9.76 -6.52 17.65
N GLU A 507 -8.60 -6.70 17.02
CA GLU A 507 -8.33 -7.74 15.99
C GLU A 507 -8.79 -9.16 16.39
N LEU A 508 -8.64 -9.53 17.66
CA LEU A 508 -8.89 -10.90 18.13
C LEU A 508 -10.32 -11.16 18.66
N GLU A 509 -11.17 -10.14 18.83
CA GLU A 509 -12.56 -10.36 19.27
C GLU A 509 -13.43 -10.97 18.15
N ALA A 510 -13.12 -10.69 16.88
CA ALA A 510 -13.81 -11.30 15.74
C ALA A 510 -13.56 -12.82 15.63
N ALA A 511 -12.50 -13.33 16.26
CA ALA A 511 -12.15 -14.76 16.24
C ALA A 511 -12.79 -15.58 17.37
N GLU A 512 -13.41 -14.96 18.39
CA GLU A 512 -14.00 -15.68 19.54
C GLU A 512 -15.31 -16.43 19.22
N VAL A 513 -15.89 -16.27 18.03
CA VAL A 513 -17.13 -16.96 17.64
C VAL A 513 -16.94 -18.47 17.35
N VAL A 514 -15.70 -18.99 17.31
CA VAL A 514 -15.44 -20.43 17.08
C VAL A 514 -14.65 -21.09 18.23
N ARG A 515 -15.08 -20.85 19.48
CA ARG A 515 -14.46 -21.48 20.68
C ARG A 515 -15.44 -22.20 21.62
N ALA A 516 -16.53 -22.76 21.09
CA ALA A 516 -17.34 -23.73 21.82
C ALA A 516 -17.10 -25.16 21.28
N LEU A 517 -16.30 -25.95 21.99
CA LEU A 517 -16.24 -27.40 21.80
C LEU A 517 -17.51 -28.05 22.43
N PRO A 518 -18.14 -29.04 21.80
CA PRO A 518 -19.30 -29.71 22.37
C PRO A 518 -18.93 -30.51 23.62
N THR A 519 -19.70 -30.32 24.70
CA THR A 519 -19.61 -31.08 25.95
C THR A 519 -19.89 -32.56 25.74
N SER A 520 -19.08 -33.40 26.39
CA SER A 520 -19.12 -34.86 26.34
C SER A 520 -20.47 -35.45 26.77
N MET A 521 -20.99 -36.39 25.98
CA MET A 521 -22.08 -37.29 26.34
C MET A 521 -21.53 -38.58 27.00
N PRO A 522 -22.29 -39.25 27.90
CA PRO A 522 -21.82 -40.43 28.63
C PRO A 522 -21.95 -41.73 27.83
N ASP A 523 -21.10 -42.68 28.22
CA ASP A 523 -20.85 -44.02 27.65
C ASP A 523 -22.11 -44.91 27.52
N PRO A 524 -22.31 -45.67 26.43
CA PRO A 524 -23.38 -46.67 26.36
C PRO A 524 -22.90 -48.09 26.70
N MET A 525 -23.68 -48.74 27.55
CA MET A 525 -23.64 -50.17 27.87
C MET A 525 -23.94 -51.06 26.64
N LEU A 526 -23.39 -52.27 26.68
CA LEU A 526 -23.59 -53.41 25.78
C LEU A 526 -25.06 -53.88 25.69
N ASP A 527 -25.55 -54.20 24.48
CA ASP A 527 -26.44 -55.35 24.24
C ASP A 527 -26.46 -55.81 22.76
N ASP A 528 -26.81 -57.09 22.58
CA ASP A 528 -26.61 -58.02 21.47
C ASP A 528 -27.41 -57.82 20.15
N SER A 529 -26.73 -58.04 19.00
CA SER A 529 -27.11 -58.78 17.74
C SER A 529 -28.48 -58.58 17.01
N PRO A 530 -28.67 -58.94 15.70
CA PRO A 530 -27.73 -59.08 14.55
C PRO A 530 -28.18 -58.43 13.21
N ARG A 531 -27.18 -58.18 12.35
CA ARG A 531 -27.10 -58.06 10.87
C ARG A 531 -28.38 -58.08 10.00
N LEU A 532 -28.46 -57.12 9.07
CA LEU A 532 -28.95 -57.30 7.69
C LEU A 532 -28.24 -56.36 6.71
N ALA A 533 -27.92 -56.89 5.54
CA ALA A 533 -27.01 -56.34 4.53
C ALA A 533 -27.72 -55.48 3.47
N SER A 534 -27.03 -54.47 2.95
CA SER A 534 -27.09 -54.07 1.53
C SER A 534 -25.97 -53.08 1.17
N GLN A 535 -25.54 -53.18 -0.09
CA GLN A 535 -24.30 -52.70 -0.69
C GLN A 535 -24.29 -51.20 -1.02
N GLN A 536 -23.11 -50.57 -1.02
CA GLN A 536 -22.74 -49.52 -1.98
C GLN A 536 -21.20 -49.39 -2.15
N PRO A 537 -20.71 -49.04 -3.35
CA PRO A 537 -19.30 -49.20 -3.77
C PRO A 537 -18.41 -47.96 -3.51
N GLN A 538 -17.11 -48.21 -3.35
CA GLN A 538 -16.03 -47.21 -3.30
C GLN A 538 -15.79 -46.54 -4.66
N PRO A 539 -15.43 -45.24 -4.72
CA PRO A 539 -14.82 -44.64 -5.90
C PRO A 539 -13.30 -44.89 -5.92
N THR A 540 -12.84 -45.40 -7.05
CA THR A 540 -11.45 -45.69 -7.42
C THR A 540 -10.71 -44.42 -7.85
N GLU A 541 -9.50 -44.25 -7.34
CA GLU A 541 -8.50 -43.30 -7.84
C GLU A 541 -8.09 -43.64 -9.28
N ARG A 542 -7.94 -42.62 -10.14
CA ARG A 542 -7.22 -42.71 -11.42
C ARG A 542 -6.20 -41.57 -11.55
N PRO A 543 -5.07 -41.80 -12.25
CA PRO A 543 -3.80 -41.18 -11.90
C PRO A 543 -3.31 -40.12 -12.89
N VAL A 544 -2.50 -39.22 -12.33
CA VAL A 544 -1.70 -38.08 -12.83
C VAL A 544 -0.87 -38.31 -14.12
N ARG A 545 -0.95 -39.48 -14.75
CA ARG A 545 -0.10 -39.86 -15.89
C ARG A 545 -0.59 -39.35 -17.25
N GLU A 546 -1.90 -39.12 -17.42
CA GLU A 546 -2.46 -38.62 -18.68
C GLU A 546 -2.27 -37.10 -18.89
N GLN A 547 -2.05 -36.32 -17.82
CA GLN A 547 -1.80 -34.87 -17.94
C GLN A 547 -0.35 -34.53 -18.34
N LEU A 548 0.61 -35.40 -18.04
CA LEU A 548 2.01 -35.20 -18.40
C LEU A 548 2.31 -35.51 -19.87
N GLU A 549 1.56 -36.42 -20.50
CA GLU A 549 1.73 -36.74 -21.92
C GLU A 549 1.11 -35.67 -22.85
N GLN A 550 0.02 -35.00 -22.43
CA GLN A 550 -0.55 -33.88 -23.20
C GLN A 550 0.34 -32.62 -23.19
N GLN A 551 1.05 -32.35 -22.09
CA GLN A 551 1.99 -31.21 -22.02
C GLN A 551 3.23 -31.42 -22.90
N GLN A 552 3.69 -32.66 -23.09
CA GLN A 552 4.84 -32.93 -23.95
C GLN A 552 4.50 -32.87 -25.44
N GLN A 553 3.27 -33.23 -25.84
CA GLN A 553 2.83 -33.12 -27.23
C GLN A 553 2.59 -31.67 -27.68
N GLN A 554 2.15 -30.76 -26.81
CA GLN A 554 1.98 -29.35 -27.19
C GLN A 554 3.32 -28.59 -27.32
N ARG A 555 4.35 -28.96 -26.56
CA ARG A 555 5.70 -28.38 -26.69
C ARG A 555 6.38 -28.72 -28.02
N ALA A 556 6.14 -29.91 -28.57
CA ALA A 556 6.74 -30.35 -29.84
C ALA A 556 6.12 -29.67 -31.08
N VAL A 557 4.92 -29.09 -30.96
CA VAL A 557 4.25 -28.37 -32.06
C VAL A 557 4.72 -26.91 -32.16
N PHE A 558 5.23 -26.33 -31.07
CA PHE A 558 5.71 -24.94 -31.04
C PHE A 558 7.14 -24.76 -31.59
N ASP A 559 8.00 -25.77 -31.49
CA ASP A 559 9.40 -25.70 -31.99
C ASP A 559 9.54 -26.01 -33.51
N ALA A 560 8.45 -26.38 -34.20
CA ALA A 560 8.47 -26.71 -35.63
C ALA A 560 7.89 -25.60 -36.53
N GLY A 561 7.62 -24.41 -35.98
CA GLY A 561 6.94 -23.31 -36.66
C GLY A 561 7.69 -21.97 -36.68
N THR A 562 9.03 -21.99 -36.63
CA THR A 562 9.90 -20.84 -36.98
C THR A 562 10.43 -20.94 -38.39
#